data_AF-A0A239L4J3-F1
#
_entry.id   AF-A0A239L4J3-F1
#
_cell.length_a   1.000
_cell.length_b   1.000
_cell.length_c   1.000
_cell.angle_alpha   90.00
_cell.angle_beta   90.00
_cell.angle_gamma   90.00
#
_symmetry.space_group_name_H-M   'P 1'
#
loop_
_entity.id
_entity.type
_entity.pdbx_description
1 polymer ?
#
loop_
_entity_poly.entity_id
_entity_poly.type
_entity_poly.pdbx_seq_one_letter_code
_entity_poly.pdbx_strand_id
1 'polypeptide(L)'
;MRMKFKSTATIVLLLITIGASAQKIKYKDLYPILAAKNYEEGGPQLKQYLSDEKNQDEANPNLQMGLWLEDRFLKYDVVVDSSKVYMVGDSAIFYLEKAKTLIDEKELKKRDEYYQSFFRRDLRTGEFGIKVSDVHLDIENKIKAIEGRIADVKELHRSVARVEKNQKAAMEAYRELTQQFSQYNNLLIGAGQEEQEKLAFIEENGQKGVENAETVKELAEKLDSYDYREEPVMKSIDQYGVDGMNQANIRKGKIEIWNFEEWARDTQSEIMGGVALFKTMVKNYADEIREKKQKVKNSQDADIGYFPTNLLNQFKEYDPESTVEKLLKVEMYEARIIKQVDLQLNPALMDSSLIGAQLEIYEGAYEDAKNMNTLVQSITTDDLEIAKKKYTDYIDSFFQKYVTASKYVTDMQIWAGRHVEWLGNSVEFWEERNRWGLDAENEEVRYPLFVQDAPESGFMTMGVPVKTPNEIVVYGANLTDGKGYVASFGPDRLSQWKLEFELPGTDVVQYESDSIPTIEGSESFYIYNTSAEENNFVVVSYTPQGQLNWGTTVTIPKKPVDFKFDDLTQELTILMYPEEQLPLDSDELGYVVIDRTGNAR
;
A
#
# COMPACT_ATOMS: atom_id res chain seq x y z
N MET A 1 22.88 -21.49 -78.27
CA MET A 1 23.61 -20.28 -78.68
C MET A 1 25.02 -20.37 -78.13
N ARG A 2 26.00 -20.60 -79.02
CA ARG A 2 27.42 -20.73 -78.68
C ARG A 2 28.05 -19.33 -78.72
N MET A 3 28.77 -18.93 -77.69
CA MET A 3 29.86 -17.96 -77.83
C MET A 3 31.06 -18.39 -76.99
N LYS A 4 32.14 -18.71 -77.72
CA LYS A 4 33.50 -18.82 -77.23
C LYS A 4 34.06 -17.41 -77.12
N PHE A 5 34.77 -17.08 -76.04
CA PHE A 5 35.92 -16.19 -76.11
C PHE A 5 37.09 -16.80 -75.35
N LYS A 6 38.20 -16.90 -76.09
CA LYS A 6 39.46 -17.50 -75.68
C LYS A 6 40.24 -16.48 -74.85
N SER A 7 40.92 -17.00 -73.82
CA SER A 7 42.34 -16.76 -73.50
C SER A 7 43.01 -15.58 -74.23
N THR A 8 43.13 -14.45 -73.52
CA THR A 8 44.23 -13.46 -73.66
C THR A 8 44.08 -12.45 -72.53
N ALA A 9 44.98 -12.53 -71.54
CA ALA A 9 45.49 -11.41 -70.70
C ALA A 9 45.90 -11.88 -69.29
N THR A 10 46.64 -12.98 -69.21
CA THR A 10 47.49 -13.38 -68.07
C THR A 10 48.74 -12.47 -67.94
N ILE A 11 48.66 -11.19 -68.37
CA ILE A 11 49.79 -10.24 -68.43
C ILE A 11 49.38 -8.84 -67.94
N VAL A 12 48.51 -8.75 -66.93
CA VAL A 12 48.25 -7.49 -66.19
C VAL A 12 48.32 -7.69 -64.67
N LEU A 13 48.39 -8.93 -64.18
CA LEU A 13 48.54 -9.24 -62.76
C LEU A 13 50.01 -9.23 -62.27
N LEU A 14 50.95 -8.71 -63.06
CA LEU A 14 52.40 -8.74 -62.77
C LEU A 14 53.07 -7.35 -62.76
N LEU A 15 52.29 -6.26 -62.81
CA LEU A 15 52.82 -4.88 -62.88
C LEU A 15 52.34 -3.93 -61.76
N ILE A 16 51.74 -4.45 -60.69
CA ILE A 16 51.54 -3.69 -59.43
C ILE A 16 52.28 -4.37 -58.26
N THR A 17 53.41 -5.00 -58.58
CA THR A 17 54.55 -5.09 -57.65
C THR A 17 55.59 -4.07 -58.09
N ILE A 18 55.17 -2.80 -58.28
CA ILE A 18 56.12 -1.71 -58.12
C ILE A 18 56.44 -1.76 -56.64
N GLY A 19 57.55 -2.41 -56.32
CA GLY A 19 58.21 -2.22 -55.04
C GLY A 19 58.37 -0.72 -54.89
N ALA A 20 57.46 -0.12 -54.13
CA ALA A 20 57.74 1.11 -53.43
C ALA A 20 58.98 0.77 -52.63
N SER A 21 60.14 1.04 -53.23
CA SER A 21 61.42 0.98 -52.56
C SER A 21 61.25 2.00 -51.46
N ALA A 22 60.86 1.52 -50.28
CA ALA A 22 60.65 2.35 -49.12
C ALA A 22 61.88 3.25 -49.03
N GLN A 23 61.69 4.56 -49.27
CA GLN A 23 62.80 5.49 -49.24
C GLN A 23 63.49 5.26 -47.90
N LYS A 24 64.78 4.88 -47.96
CA LYS A 24 65.54 4.55 -46.78
C LYS A 24 65.52 5.77 -45.86
N ILE A 25 64.73 5.71 -44.80
CA ILE A 25 64.55 6.80 -43.84
C ILE A 25 65.94 7.08 -43.25
N LYS A 26 66.41 8.31 -43.37
CA LYS A 26 67.68 8.74 -42.77
C LYS A 26 67.39 9.38 -41.43
N TYR A 27 68.09 8.95 -40.39
CA TYR A 27 67.84 9.45 -39.04
C TYR A 27 67.99 10.97 -38.91
N LYS A 28 68.99 11.56 -39.57
CA LYS A 28 69.21 13.01 -39.58
C LYS A 28 68.03 13.85 -40.09
N ASP A 29 67.20 13.28 -40.96
CA ASP A 29 66.03 13.95 -41.55
C ASP A 29 64.80 13.74 -40.65
N LEU A 30 64.80 12.65 -39.85
CA LEU A 30 63.77 12.30 -38.89
C LEU A 30 63.94 13.00 -37.53
N TYR A 31 65.17 13.17 -37.05
CA TYR A 31 65.45 13.73 -35.72
C TYR A 31 64.84 15.12 -35.50
N PRO A 32 64.88 16.08 -36.45
CA PRO A 32 64.25 17.39 -36.26
C PRO A 32 62.75 17.31 -35.97
N ILE A 33 62.05 16.34 -36.58
CA ILE A 33 60.61 16.10 -36.36
C ILE A 33 60.37 15.59 -34.92
N LEU A 34 61.21 14.65 -34.47
CA LEU A 34 61.14 14.08 -33.12
C LEU A 34 61.55 15.09 -32.03
N ALA A 35 62.58 15.89 -32.28
CA ALA A 35 63.05 16.94 -31.38
C ALA A 35 62.01 18.06 -31.23
N ALA A 36 61.25 18.35 -32.29
CA ALA A 36 60.09 19.23 -32.25
C ALA A 36 58.85 18.61 -31.56
N LYS A 37 58.95 17.37 -31.04
CA LYS A 37 57.86 16.57 -30.46
C LYS A 37 56.67 16.36 -31.40
N ASN A 38 56.89 16.42 -32.72
CA ASN A 38 55.87 16.05 -33.71
C ASN A 38 55.81 14.51 -33.84
N TYR A 39 55.31 13.90 -32.76
CA TYR A 39 55.28 12.45 -32.60
C TYR A 39 54.21 11.75 -33.45
N GLU A 40 53.18 12.46 -33.91
CA GLU A 40 52.19 11.91 -34.83
C GLU A 40 52.84 11.51 -36.17
N GLU A 41 53.71 12.37 -36.69
CA GLU A 41 54.43 12.12 -37.94
C GLU A 41 55.72 11.31 -37.72
N GLY A 42 56.51 11.67 -36.70
CA GLY A 42 57.83 11.09 -36.45
C GLY A 42 57.80 9.67 -35.86
N GLY A 43 56.80 9.34 -35.03
CA GLY A 43 56.71 8.05 -34.35
C GLY A 43 56.64 6.84 -35.29
N PRO A 44 55.71 6.81 -36.28
CA PRO A 44 55.63 5.74 -37.26
C PRO A 44 56.91 5.57 -38.08
N GLN A 45 57.52 6.68 -38.48
CA GLN A 45 58.78 6.68 -39.23
C GLN A 45 59.95 6.15 -38.39
N LEU A 46 60.00 6.50 -37.10
CA LEU A 46 61.00 5.99 -36.16
C LEU A 46 60.84 4.49 -35.92
N LYS A 47 59.61 4.01 -35.80
CA LYS A 47 59.33 2.57 -35.69
C LYS A 47 59.77 1.81 -36.94
N GLN A 48 59.53 2.37 -38.13
CA GLN A 48 60.02 1.80 -39.38
C GLN A 48 61.56 1.84 -39.45
N TYR A 49 62.19 2.93 -39.01
CA TYR A 49 63.65 3.07 -38.98
C TYR A 49 64.31 1.99 -38.11
N LEU A 50 63.79 1.77 -36.91
CA LEU A 50 64.29 0.77 -35.96
C LEU A 50 63.92 -0.68 -36.34
N SER A 51 63.04 -0.90 -37.33
CA SER A 51 62.72 -2.24 -37.81
C SER A 51 63.83 -2.85 -38.68
N ASP A 52 64.72 -2.03 -39.24
CA ASP A 52 65.93 -2.47 -39.93
C ASP A 52 66.97 -2.91 -38.89
N GLU A 53 67.42 -4.17 -38.97
CA GLU A 53 68.42 -4.76 -38.05
C GLU A 53 69.68 -3.90 -37.92
N LYS A 54 70.06 -3.16 -38.96
CA LYS A 54 71.27 -2.31 -38.94
C LYS A 54 71.15 -1.11 -38.01
N ASN A 55 69.92 -0.71 -37.68
CA ASN A 55 69.64 0.50 -36.91
C ASN A 55 69.15 0.17 -35.49
N GLN A 56 68.88 -1.10 -35.18
CA GLN A 56 68.29 -1.52 -33.90
C GLN A 56 69.12 -1.13 -32.68
N ASP A 57 70.44 -1.04 -32.83
CA ASP A 57 71.39 -0.74 -31.76
C ASP A 57 71.93 0.70 -31.83
N GLU A 58 71.19 1.61 -32.46
CA GLU A 58 71.53 3.03 -32.41
C GLU A 58 70.98 3.70 -31.14
N ALA A 59 71.86 4.36 -30.39
CA ALA A 59 71.54 4.95 -29.08
C ALA A 59 70.40 5.98 -29.11
N ASN A 60 70.56 7.06 -29.89
CA ASN A 60 69.59 8.16 -29.90
C ASN A 60 68.21 7.77 -30.50
N PRO A 61 68.12 6.99 -31.60
CA PRO A 61 66.83 6.49 -32.08
C PRO A 61 66.05 5.68 -31.03
N ASN A 62 66.73 4.82 -30.25
CA ASN A 62 66.10 4.11 -29.14
C ASN A 62 65.64 5.07 -28.03
N LEU A 63 66.43 6.11 -27.71
CA LEU A 63 66.03 7.15 -26.76
C LEU A 63 64.75 7.88 -27.23
N GLN A 64 64.70 8.32 -28.48
CA GLN A 64 63.52 9.00 -29.04
C GLN A 64 62.30 8.08 -29.09
N MET A 65 62.49 6.78 -29.31
CA MET A 65 61.41 5.79 -29.27
C MET A 65 60.86 5.66 -27.85
N GLY A 66 61.73 5.59 -26.85
CA GLY A 66 61.34 5.61 -25.43
C GLY A 66 60.54 6.87 -25.05
N LEU A 67 61.00 8.05 -25.46
CA LEU A 67 60.32 9.33 -25.19
C LEU A 67 58.97 9.46 -25.91
N TRP A 68 58.87 8.96 -27.14
CA TRP A 68 57.60 8.91 -27.85
C TRP A 68 56.59 7.99 -27.18
N LEU A 69 57.04 6.81 -26.75
CA LEU A 69 56.18 5.86 -26.04
C LEU A 69 55.78 6.39 -24.65
N GLU A 70 56.66 7.11 -23.95
CA GLU A 70 56.34 7.85 -22.71
C GLU A 70 55.22 8.89 -22.96
N ASP A 71 55.32 9.70 -24.02
CA ASP A 71 54.26 10.67 -24.37
C ASP A 71 52.91 9.99 -24.64
N ARG A 72 52.93 8.86 -25.35
CA ARG A 72 51.70 8.08 -25.59
C ARG A 72 51.16 7.44 -24.31
N PHE A 73 52.04 6.93 -23.46
CA PHE A 73 51.69 6.31 -22.18
C PHE A 73 50.93 7.28 -21.27
N LEU A 74 51.29 8.56 -21.27
CA LEU A 74 50.61 9.60 -20.50
C LEU A 74 49.25 10.02 -21.06
N LYS A 75 48.97 9.75 -22.34
CA LYS A 75 47.72 10.13 -23.03
C LYS A 75 46.61 9.09 -22.96
N TYR A 76 46.91 7.85 -22.55
CA TYR A 76 45.89 6.81 -22.44
C TYR A 76 45.02 7.00 -21.19
N ASP A 77 43.74 6.66 -21.34
CA ASP A 77 42.81 6.54 -20.22
C ASP A 77 43.24 5.38 -19.31
N VAL A 78 43.47 5.69 -18.03
CA VAL A 78 44.01 4.73 -17.06
C VAL A 78 43.00 3.64 -16.64
N VAL A 79 41.70 3.85 -16.88
CA VAL A 79 40.62 2.91 -16.54
C VAL A 79 40.20 2.08 -17.76
N VAL A 80 39.94 2.74 -18.90
CA VAL A 80 39.44 2.10 -20.13
C VAL A 80 40.57 1.42 -20.90
N ASP A 81 41.73 2.07 -20.97
CA ASP A 81 42.87 1.65 -21.81
C ASP A 81 44.00 1.00 -21.00
N SER A 82 43.72 0.49 -19.80
CA SER A 82 44.71 -0.08 -18.87
C SER A 82 45.69 -1.09 -19.53
N SER A 83 45.22 -1.94 -20.43
CA SER A 83 46.08 -2.90 -21.15
C SER A 83 47.05 -2.22 -22.11
N LYS A 84 46.65 -1.11 -22.74
CA LYS A 84 47.52 -0.29 -23.59
C LYS A 84 48.55 0.46 -22.75
N VAL A 85 48.14 0.94 -21.57
CA VAL A 85 49.04 1.60 -20.61
C VAL A 85 50.18 0.67 -20.21
N TYR A 86 49.89 -0.59 -19.86
CA TYR A 86 50.93 -1.57 -19.52
C TYR A 86 51.86 -1.84 -20.70
N MET A 87 51.29 -2.20 -21.86
CA MET A 87 52.08 -2.55 -23.04
C MET A 87 53.00 -1.41 -23.51
N VAL A 88 52.49 -0.18 -23.52
CA VAL A 88 53.25 0.99 -23.98
C VAL A 88 54.25 1.44 -22.94
N GLY A 89 53.92 1.37 -21.65
CA GLY A 89 54.85 1.64 -20.56
C GLY A 89 56.03 0.65 -20.54
N ASP A 90 55.76 -0.65 -20.62
CA ASP A 90 56.81 -1.69 -20.69
C ASP A 90 57.70 -1.51 -21.94
N SER A 91 57.10 -1.14 -23.07
CA SER A 91 57.85 -0.83 -24.30
C SER A 91 58.72 0.43 -24.14
N ALA A 92 58.21 1.48 -23.49
CA ALA A 92 58.96 2.69 -23.21
C ALA A 92 60.18 2.38 -22.34
N ILE A 93 60.00 1.61 -21.26
CA ILE A 93 61.07 1.14 -20.38
C ILE A 93 62.12 0.36 -21.17
N PHE A 94 61.71 -0.60 -21.99
CA PHE A 94 62.62 -1.40 -22.83
C PHE A 94 63.52 -0.51 -23.71
N TYR A 95 62.93 0.45 -24.43
CA TYR A 95 63.69 1.33 -25.32
C TYR A 95 64.59 2.32 -24.55
N LEU A 96 64.15 2.80 -23.39
CA LEU A 96 64.94 3.65 -22.50
C LEU A 96 66.14 2.90 -21.91
N GLU A 97 65.95 1.68 -21.43
CA GLU A 97 67.04 0.81 -20.95
C GLU A 97 68.05 0.49 -22.07
N LYS A 98 67.54 0.17 -23.26
CA LYS A 98 68.38 -0.05 -24.43
C LYS A 98 69.19 1.19 -24.78
N ALA A 99 68.57 2.37 -24.81
CA ALA A 99 69.27 3.62 -25.05
C ALA A 99 70.35 3.87 -23.98
N LYS A 100 70.04 3.69 -22.70
CA LYS A 100 70.97 3.87 -21.59
C LYS A 100 72.24 3.03 -21.74
N THR A 101 72.10 1.76 -22.14
CA THR A 101 73.25 0.85 -22.33
C THR A 101 74.11 1.22 -23.54
N LEU A 102 73.52 1.85 -24.57
CA LEU A 102 74.21 2.25 -25.80
C LEU A 102 74.85 3.65 -25.72
N ILE A 103 74.39 4.52 -24.80
CA ILE A 103 74.92 5.87 -24.62
C ILE A 103 76.19 5.82 -23.78
N ASP A 104 77.34 5.96 -24.43
CA ASP A 104 78.66 6.11 -23.80
C ASP A 104 79.30 7.47 -24.14
N GLU A 105 80.50 7.75 -23.59
CA GLU A 105 81.19 9.02 -23.88
C GLU A 105 81.55 9.19 -25.36
N LYS A 106 81.76 8.08 -26.08
CA LYS A 106 82.17 8.10 -27.49
C LYS A 106 81.00 8.47 -28.38
N GLU A 107 79.81 7.94 -28.08
CA GLU A 107 78.56 8.28 -28.75
C GLU A 107 78.23 9.76 -28.55
N LEU A 108 78.27 10.25 -27.30
CA LEU A 108 77.98 11.66 -27.02
C LEU A 108 78.95 12.63 -27.72
N LYS A 109 80.24 12.30 -27.79
CA LYS A 109 81.23 13.12 -28.52
C LYS A 109 81.02 13.11 -30.04
N LYS A 110 80.51 12.01 -30.59
CA LYS A 110 80.34 11.83 -32.04
C LYS A 110 79.03 12.43 -32.56
N ARG A 111 77.99 12.44 -31.72
CA ARG A 111 76.61 12.78 -32.10
C ARG A 111 75.96 13.74 -31.10
N ASP A 112 76.72 14.70 -30.59
CA ASP A 112 76.27 15.70 -29.60
C ASP A 112 75.04 16.50 -30.07
N GLU A 113 74.90 16.74 -31.37
CA GLU A 113 73.74 17.38 -32.00
C GLU A 113 72.40 16.73 -31.62
N TYR A 114 72.36 15.44 -31.31
CA TYR A 114 71.12 14.73 -30.96
C TYR A 114 70.76 14.72 -29.47
N TYR A 115 71.64 15.24 -28.61
CA TYR A 115 71.48 15.24 -27.16
C TYR A 115 71.47 16.66 -26.58
N GLN A 116 71.23 17.68 -27.41
CA GLN A 116 71.27 19.10 -27.03
C GLN A 116 70.32 19.45 -25.87
N SER A 117 69.26 18.67 -25.66
CA SER A 117 68.36 18.80 -24.50
C SER A 117 69.04 18.60 -23.15
N PHE A 118 70.20 17.93 -23.12
CA PHE A 118 70.99 17.65 -21.93
C PHE A 118 72.19 18.59 -21.77
N PHE A 119 72.36 19.57 -22.67
CA PHE A 119 73.48 20.49 -22.64
C PHE A 119 73.39 21.43 -21.44
N ARG A 120 74.32 21.30 -20.50
CA ARG A 120 74.31 22.08 -19.26
C ARG A 120 75.71 22.48 -18.80
N ARG A 121 75.78 23.50 -17.95
CA ARG A 121 77.03 23.97 -17.35
C ARG A 121 77.43 23.04 -16.21
N ASP A 122 78.65 22.50 -16.27
CA ASP A 122 79.24 21.79 -15.14
C ASP A 122 79.53 22.77 -14.00
N LEU A 123 78.91 22.56 -12.85
CA LEU A 123 79.08 23.41 -11.66
C LEU A 123 80.51 23.36 -11.10
N ARG A 124 81.27 22.29 -11.36
CA ARG A 124 82.62 22.10 -10.82
C ARG A 124 83.71 22.68 -11.72
N THR A 125 83.59 22.52 -13.04
CA THR A 125 84.60 22.98 -14.01
C THR A 125 84.22 24.28 -14.71
N GLY A 126 82.93 24.65 -14.69
CA GLY A 126 82.40 25.80 -15.41
C GLY A 126 82.23 25.59 -16.91
N GLU A 127 82.65 24.45 -17.45
CA GLU A 127 82.54 24.09 -18.87
C GLU A 127 81.13 23.64 -19.22
N PHE A 128 80.70 23.98 -20.43
CA PHE A 128 79.43 23.50 -20.98
C PHE A 128 79.65 22.20 -21.74
N GLY A 129 78.79 21.21 -21.50
CA GLY A 129 78.85 19.94 -22.18
C GLY A 129 77.70 19.03 -21.80
N ILE A 130 77.68 17.85 -22.42
CA ILE A 130 76.72 16.79 -22.13
C ILE A 130 77.49 15.67 -21.43
N LYS A 131 77.14 15.36 -20.19
CA LYS A 131 77.75 14.24 -19.46
C LYS A 131 76.87 13.00 -19.57
N VAL A 132 77.51 11.84 -19.72
CA VAL A 132 76.81 10.53 -19.73
C VAL A 132 75.98 10.34 -18.46
N SER A 133 76.53 10.72 -17.30
CA SER A 133 75.84 10.63 -16.01
C SER A 133 74.50 11.36 -15.99
N ASP A 134 74.40 12.46 -16.73
CA ASP A 134 73.25 13.35 -16.72
C ASP A 134 72.11 12.76 -17.57
N VAL A 135 72.48 12.24 -18.74
CA VAL A 135 71.57 11.52 -19.64
C VAL A 135 71.09 10.23 -18.99
N HIS A 136 71.99 9.46 -18.38
CA HIS A 136 71.63 8.23 -17.66
C HIS A 136 70.71 8.50 -16.48
N LEU A 137 70.97 9.56 -15.70
CA LEU A 137 70.11 9.94 -14.57
C LEU A 137 68.70 10.35 -15.04
N ASP A 138 68.58 11.11 -16.12
CA ASP A 138 67.27 11.46 -16.69
C ASP A 138 66.50 10.21 -17.15
N ILE A 139 67.18 9.31 -17.88
CA ILE A 139 66.58 8.03 -18.31
C ILE A 139 66.14 7.20 -17.11
N GLU A 140 66.97 7.07 -16.07
CA GLU A 140 66.62 6.35 -14.84
C GLU A 140 65.42 6.96 -14.13
N ASN A 141 65.34 8.29 -14.05
CA ASN A 141 64.21 8.98 -13.44
C ASN A 141 62.92 8.74 -14.24
N LYS A 142 63.00 8.74 -15.57
CA LYS A 142 61.88 8.42 -16.47
C LYS A 142 61.41 6.98 -16.31
N ILE A 143 62.33 6.01 -16.30
CA ILE A 143 62.00 4.60 -16.05
C ILE A 143 61.27 4.46 -14.71
N LYS A 144 61.82 5.02 -13.62
CA LYS A 144 61.19 4.97 -12.30
C LYS A 144 59.79 5.62 -12.28
N ALA A 145 59.61 6.74 -12.99
CA ALA A 145 58.32 7.41 -13.10
C ALA A 145 57.29 6.55 -13.86
N ILE A 146 57.71 5.89 -14.94
CA ILE A 146 56.84 4.98 -15.72
C ILE A 146 56.49 3.75 -14.88
N GLU A 147 57.45 3.13 -14.20
CA GLU A 147 57.21 1.98 -13.31
C GLU A 147 56.24 2.32 -12.17
N GLY A 148 56.44 3.48 -11.53
CA GLY A 148 55.55 3.98 -10.48
C GLY A 148 54.12 4.19 -10.98
N ARG A 149 53.97 4.84 -12.14
CA ARG A 149 52.65 5.04 -12.76
C ARG A 149 52.00 3.71 -13.18
N ILE A 150 52.76 2.74 -13.71
CA ILE A 150 52.24 1.40 -14.01
C ILE A 150 51.71 0.72 -12.74
N ALA A 151 52.44 0.81 -11.63
CA ALA A 151 52.02 0.24 -10.35
C ALA A 151 50.72 0.88 -9.85
N ASP A 152 50.61 2.21 -9.93
CA ASP A 152 49.39 2.95 -9.55
C ASP A 152 48.20 2.58 -10.45
N VAL A 153 48.40 2.46 -11.78
CA VAL A 153 47.34 2.04 -12.72
C VAL A 153 46.90 0.60 -12.45
N LYS A 154 47.82 -0.30 -12.08
CA LYS A 154 47.48 -1.67 -11.67
C LYS A 154 46.60 -1.68 -10.44
N GLU A 155 46.89 -0.84 -9.45
CA GLU A 155 46.07 -0.74 -8.25
C GLU A 155 44.71 -0.10 -8.55
N LEU A 156 44.66 0.96 -9.36
CA LEU A 156 43.41 1.56 -9.83
C LEU A 156 42.50 0.52 -10.49
N HIS A 157 43.06 -0.29 -11.40
CA HIS A 157 42.31 -1.34 -12.09
C HIS A 157 41.79 -2.42 -11.13
N ARG A 158 42.57 -2.78 -10.10
CA ARG A 158 42.11 -3.69 -9.04
C ARG A 158 40.98 -3.08 -8.22
N SER A 159 41.08 -1.81 -7.86
CA SER A 159 40.02 -1.10 -7.12
C SER A 159 38.73 -1.02 -7.94
N VAL A 160 38.81 -0.68 -9.24
CA VAL A 160 37.64 -0.73 -10.16
C VAL A 160 37.02 -2.13 -10.18
N ALA A 161 37.82 -3.18 -10.30
CA ALA A 161 37.32 -4.56 -10.29
C ALA A 161 36.69 -4.94 -8.94
N ARG A 162 37.16 -4.39 -7.81
CA ARG A 162 36.54 -4.57 -6.49
C ARG A 162 35.20 -3.85 -6.39
N VAL A 163 35.07 -2.62 -6.89
CA VAL A 163 33.79 -1.91 -6.96
C VAL A 163 32.78 -2.73 -7.77
N GLU A 164 33.18 -3.17 -8.99
CA GLU A 164 32.33 -4.01 -9.86
C GLU A 164 31.89 -5.29 -9.16
N LYS A 165 32.82 -5.97 -8.47
CA LYS A 165 32.54 -7.21 -7.74
C LYS A 165 31.53 -6.99 -6.61
N ASN A 166 31.75 -5.99 -5.76
CA ASN A 166 30.89 -5.75 -4.59
C ASN A 166 29.51 -5.25 -5.00
N GLN A 167 29.43 -4.32 -5.96
CA GLN A 167 28.16 -3.83 -6.50
C GLN A 167 27.37 -4.95 -7.18
N LYS A 168 28.05 -5.85 -7.90
CA LYS A 168 27.41 -7.02 -8.50
C LYS A 168 26.89 -7.99 -7.43
N ALA A 169 27.66 -8.26 -6.39
CA ALA A 169 27.24 -9.16 -5.30
C ALA A 169 26.02 -8.61 -4.54
N ALA A 170 26.03 -7.30 -4.22
CA ALA A 170 24.88 -6.63 -3.60
C ALA A 170 23.64 -6.66 -4.51
N MET A 171 23.80 -6.36 -5.80
CA MET A 171 22.73 -6.43 -6.80
C MET A 171 22.13 -7.83 -6.94
N GLU A 172 22.97 -8.87 -6.96
CA GLU A 172 22.50 -10.26 -7.08
C GLU A 172 21.66 -10.68 -5.86
N ALA A 173 22.14 -10.39 -4.64
CA ALA A 173 21.39 -10.65 -3.41
C ALA A 173 20.11 -9.81 -3.33
N TYR A 174 20.16 -8.54 -3.73
CA TYR A 174 18.97 -7.68 -3.83
C TYR A 174 17.94 -8.26 -4.80
N ARG A 175 18.39 -8.71 -5.98
CA ARG A 175 17.52 -9.31 -6.99
C ARG A 175 16.86 -10.59 -6.46
N GLU A 176 17.59 -11.43 -5.74
CA GLU A 176 17.01 -12.61 -5.09
C GLU A 176 15.89 -12.23 -4.11
N LEU A 177 16.09 -11.21 -3.27
CA LEU A 177 15.04 -10.70 -2.38
C LEU A 177 13.81 -10.22 -3.17
N THR A 178 14.00 -9.46 -4.25
CA THR A 178 12.87 -8.96 -5.06
C THR A 178 12.12 -10.04 -5.84
N GLN A 179 12.78 -11.16 -6.14
CA GLN A 179 12.14 -12.33 -6.74
C GLN A 179 11.34 -13.12 -5.71
N GLN A 180 11.86 -13.20 -4.49
CA GLN A 180 11.19 -13.86 -3.36
C GLN A 180 9.99 -13.04 -2.86
N PHE A 181 10.11 -11.71 -2.82
CA PHE A 181 9.10 -10.79 -2.36
C PHE A 181 8.77 -9.78 -3.46
N SER A 182 7.62 -9.95 -4.12
CA SER A 182 7.21 -9.09 -5.24
C SER A 182 6.88 -7.65 -4.84
N GLN A 183 6.64 -7.39 -3.56
CA GLN A 183 6.30 -6.08 -3.00
C GLN A 183 7.16 -5.80 -1.78
N TYR A 184 7.52 -4.53 -1.58
CA TYR A 184 8.36 -4.11 -0.45
C TYR A 184 7.73 -4.45 0.90
N ASN A 185 6.42 -4.21 1.05
CA ASN A 185 5.69 -4.53 2.28
C ASN A 185 5.76 -6.04 2.62
N ASN A 186 5.76 -6.91 1.60
CA ASN A 186 5.91 -8.35 1.79
C ASN A 186 7.32 -8.73 2.27
N LEU A 187 8.36 -8.03 1.80
CA LEU A 187 9.73 -8.18 2.34
C LEU A 187 9.75 -7.74 3.80
N LEU A 188 9.20 -6.57 4.12
CA LEU A 188 9.21 -6.03 5.49
C LEU A 188 8.55 -6.99 6.49
N ILE A 189 7.32 -7.42 6.22
CA ILE A 189 6.58 -8.28 7.16
C ILE A 189 7.05 -9.75 7.13
N GLY A 190 7.55 -10.21 5.99
CA GLY A 190 7.93 -11.60 5.74
C GLY A 190 9.40 -11.93 5.99
N ALA A 191 10.27 -10.93 6.21
CA ALA A 191 11.68 -11.15 6.48
C ALA A 191 11.90 -11.91 7.79
N GLY A 192 12.49 -13.10 7.68
CA GLY A 192 13.02 -13.87 8.79
C GLY A 192 14.52 -13.65 8.97
N GLN A 193 15.18 -14.59 9.65
CA GLN A 193 16.61 -14.51 9.90
C GLN A 193 17.43 -14.59 8.61
N GLU A 194 17.07 -15.46 7.67
CA GLU A 194 17.78 -15.61 6.40
C GLU A 194 17.75 -14.31 5.58
N GLU A 195 16.60 -13.64 5.53
CA GLU A 195 16.45 -12.36 4.82
C GLU A 195 17.24 -11.24 5.51
N GLN A 196 17.30 -11.23 6.85
CA GLN A 196 18.12 -10.27 7.60
C GLN A 196 19.62 -10.47 7.33
N GLU A 197 20.08 -11.72 7.24
CA GLU A 197 21.45 -12.06 6.86
C GLU A 197 21.76 -11.61 5.41
N LYS A 198 20.81 -11.78 4.48
CA LYS A 198 20.93 -11.26 3.11
C LYS A 198 20.99 -9.73 3.07
N LEU A 199 20.15 -9.04 3.86
CA LEU A 199 20.21 -7.58 3.96
C LEU A 199 21.56 -7.10 4.53
N ALA A 200 22.10 -7.78 5.54
CA ALA A 200 23.41 -7.46 6.09
C ALA A 200 24.53 -7.69 5.07
N PHE A 201 24.42 -8.74 4.26
CA PHE A 201 25.34 -8.99 3.16
C PHE A 201 25.25 -7.91 2.06
N ILE A 202 24.05 -7.44 1.73
CA ILE A 202 23.84 -6.33 0.78
C ILE A 202 24.45 -5.04 1.35
N GLU A 203 24.23 -4.75 2.63
CA GLU A 203 24.80 -3.58 3.31
C GLU A 203 26.33 -3.61 3.26
N GLU A 204 26.94 -4.73 3.69
CA GLU A 204 28.41 -4.88 3.74
C GLU A 204 29.05 -4.73 2.36
N ASN A 205 28.46 -5.34 1.32
CA ASN A 205 28.97 -5.20 -0.04
C ASN A 205 28.69 -3.81 -0.62
N GLY A 206 27.57 -3.18 -0.26
CA GLY A 206 27.27 -1.79 -0.58
C GLY A 206 28.36 -0.86 -0.05
N GLN A 207 28.64 -0.94 1.25
CA GLN A 207 29.66 -0.15 1.95
C GLN A 207 31.04 -0.36 1.34
N LYS A 208 31.47 -1.62 1.18
CA LYS A 208 32.76 -1.92 0.51
C LYS A 208 32.78 -1.39 -0.93
N GLY A 209 31.65 -1.37 -1.63
CA GLY A 209 31.54 -0.78 -2.96
C GLY A 209 31.86 0.73 -2.94
N VAL A 210 31.32 1.45 -1.96
CA VAL A 210 31.56 2.88 -1.71
C VAL A 210 33.02 3.14 -1.38
N GLU A 211 33.59 2.43 -0.39
CA GLU A 211 34.99 2.59 0.04
C GLU A 211 35.98 2.34 -1.13
N ASN A 212 35.72 1.31 -1.94
CA ASN A 212 36.56 1.05 -3.11
C ASN A 212 36.38 2.12 -4.20
N ALA A 213 35.20 2.74 -4.33
CA ALA A 213 34.97 3.83 -5.29
C ALA A 213 35.72 5.11 -4.89
N GLU A 214 35.76 5.42 -3.59
CA GLU A 214 36.61 6.50 -3.04
C GLU A 214 38.10 6.22 -3.32
N THR A 215 38.55 4.98 -3.14
CA THR A 215 39.93 4.57 -3.49
C THR A 215 40.22 4.77 -4.99
N VAL A 216 39.25 4.49 -5.88
CA VAL A 216 39.39 4.74 -7.32
C VAL A 216 39.56 6.24 -7.60
N LYS A 217 38.78 7.09 -6.94
CA LYS A 217 38.90 8.56 -7.05
C LYS A 217 40.28 9.04 -6.59
N GLU A 218 40.74 8.63 -5.41
CA GLU A 218 42.07 9.02 -4.88
C GLU A 218 43.21 8.63 -5.84
N LEU A 219 43.16 7.41 -6.38
CA LEU A 219 44.14 6.92 -7.35
C LEU A 219 44.03 7.65 -8.70
N ALA A 220 42.81 7.98 -9.14
CA ALA A 220 42.59 8.76 -10.36
C ALA A 220 43.13 10.19 -10.24
N GLU A 221 42.94 10.84 -9.09
CA GLU A 221 43.53 12.14 -8.80
C GLU A 221 45.06 12.08 -8.83
N LYS A 222 45.67 11.08 -8.19
CA LYS A 222 47.12 10.85 -8.23
C LYS A 222 47.66 10.63 -9.65
N LEU A 223 46.88 10.00 -10.53
CA LEU A 223 47.25 9.68 -11.91
C LEU A 223 46.94 10.79 -12.92
N ASP A 224 46.42 11.91 -12.42
CA ASP A 224 45.94 13.04 -13.21
C ASP A 224 44.79 12.72 -14.18
N SER A 225 43.98 11.71 -13.89
CA SER A 225 42.85 11.29 -14.75
C SER A 225 41.60 12.13 -14.50
N TYR A 226 41.38 13.18 -15.30
CA TYR A 226 40.30 14.17 -15.11
C TYR A 226 38.89 13.56 -15.04
N ASP A 227 38.61 12.56 -15.87
CA ASP A 227 37.28 11.96 -15.97
C ASP A 227 36.87 11.17 -14.73
N TYR A 228 37.79 10.88 -13.80
CA TYR A 228 37.52 10.05 -12.62
C TYR A 228 37.83 10.76 -11.29
N ARG A 229 38.03 12.09 -11.31
CA ARG A 229 38.29 12.89 -10.08
C ARG A 229 37.02 13.34 -9.36
N GLU A 230 35.88 13.31 -10.04
CA GLU A 230 34.61 13.70 -9.42
C GLU A 230 34.22 12.70 -8.33
N GLU A 231 33.47 13.19 -7.33
CA GLU A 231 32.89 12.32 -6.31
C GLU A 231 32.03 11.22 -6.96
N PRO A 232 32.12 9.97 -6.48
CA PRO A 232 31.21 8.92 -6.91
C PRO A 232 29.75 9.36 -6.76
N VAL A 233 28.97 9.19 -7.83
CA VAL A 233 27.54 9.48 -7.81
C VAL A 233 26.83 8.29 -7.21
N MET A 234 26.28 8.49 -6.02
CA MET A 234 25.39 7.54 -5.37
C MET A 234 24.00 7.62 -6.00
N LYS A 235 23.49 6.48 -6.48
CA LYS A 235 22.11 6.34 -6.94
C LYS A 235 21.29 5.68 -5.83
N SER A 236 20.27 6.38 -5.35
CA SER A 236 19.31 5.86 -4.37
C SER A 236 18.43 4.76 -4.96
N ILE A 237 17.93 3.86 -4.11
CA ILE A 237 16.97 2.81 -4.47
C ILE A 237 15.61 3.25 -3.95
N ASP A 238 14.87 4.00 -4.76
CA ASP A 238 13.58 4.59 -4.37
C ASP A 238 12.42 3.66 -4.75
N GLN A 239 12.54 2.98 -5.89
CA GLN A 239 11.55 2.03 -6.40
C GLN A 239 12.03 0.59 -6.25
N TYR A 240 11.49 -0.10 -5.25
CA TYR A 240 11.77 -1.50 -4.98
C TYR A 240 11.46 -2.40 -6.20
N GLY A 241 12.43 -3.24 -6.59
CA GLY A 241 12.31 -4.13 -7.74
C GLY A 241 12.64 -3.50 -9.10
N VAL A 242 12.90 -2.19 -9.14
CA VAL A 242 13.22 -1.45 -10.37
C VAL A 242 14.63 -0.87 -10.29
N ASP A 243 14.88 -0.07 -9.25
CA ASP A 243 16.18 0.52 -9.00
C ASP A 243 17.17 -0.54 -8.51
N GLY A 244 18.46 -0.33 -8.76
CA GLY A 244 19.48 -1.32 -8.39
C GLY A 244 19.50 -2.60 -9.25
N MET A 245 18.62 -2.74 -10.25
CA MET A 245 18.55 -3.97 -11.09
C MET A 245 19.62 -4.05 -12.19
N ASN A 246 20.26 -2.94 -12.52
CA ASN A 246 21.29 -2.86 -13.55
C ASN A 246 22.69 -2.67 -12.93
N GLN A 247 23.72 -3.01 -13.71
CA GLN A 247 25.10 -2.88 -13.25
C GLN A 247 25.48 -1.41 -13.07
N ALA A 248 26.23 -1.13 -12.01
CA ALA A 248 26.89 0.14 -11.77
C ALA A 248 27.76 0.55 -12.98
N ASN A 249 27.80 1.84 -13.28
CA ASN A 249 28.55 2.38 -14.40
C ASN A 249 29.85 2.99 -13.88
N ILE A 250 30.95 2.24 -13.96
CA ILE A 250 32.23 2.62 -13.36
C ILE A 250 33.25 3.04 -14.44
N ARG A 251 33.01 2.74 -15.71
CA ARG A 251 34.00 2.86 -16.79
C ARG A 251 33.74 3.99 -17.80
N LYS A 252 32.66 4.76 -17.69
CA LYS A 252 32.30 5.80 -18.68
C LYS A 252 32.65 7.22 -18.20
N GLY A 253 33.86 7.42 -17.69
CA GLY A 253 34.32 8.74 -17.24
C GLY A 253 33.48 9.37 -16.12
N LYS A 254 32.74 8.55 -15.37
CA LYS A 254 32.09 8.89 -14.11
C LYS A 254 31.83 7.61 -13.36
N ILE A 255 32.07 7.62 -12.05
CA ILE A 255 31.77 6.49 -11.18
C ILE A 255 30.34 6.66 -10.67
N GLU A 256 29.43 5.84 -11.17
CA GLU A 256 28.04 5.78 -10.71
C GLU A 256 27.77 4.42 -10.07
N ILE A 257 27.45 4.42 -8.79
CA ILE A 257 27.18 3.22 -8.00
C ILE A 257 25.83 3.32 -7.31
N TRP A 258 25.19 2.18 -7.04
CA TRP A 258 23.93 2.13 -6.30
C TRP A 258 24.21 2.15 -4.79
N ASN A 259 23.42 2.91 -4.05
CA ASN A 259 23.52 3.01 -2.60
C ASN A 259 22.79 1.84 -1.91
N PHE A 260 23.29 0.63 -2.14
CA PHE A 260 22.79 -0.59 -1.51
C PHE A 260 22.97 -0.59 0.01
N GLU A 261 23.98 0.15 0.52
CA GLU A 261 24.24 0.28 1.96
C GLU A 261 23.07 0.96 2.67
N GLU A 262 22.73 2.17 2.25
CA GLU A 262 21.65 2.96 2.85
C GLU A 262 20.31 2.22 2.75
N TRP A 263 19.98 1.71 1.56
CA TRP A 263 18.73 0.97 1.37
C TRP A 263 18.60 -0.27 2.27
N ALA A 264 19.67 -1.06 2.40
CA ALA A 264 19.65 -2.28 3.21
C ALA A 264 19.56 -1.96 4.70
N ARG A 265 20.31 -0.95 5.16
CA ARG A 265 20.28 -0.46 6.54
C ARG A 265 18.90 0.06 6.93
N ASP A 266 18.30 0.90 6.09
CA ASP A 266 16.98 1.47 6.34
C ASP A 266 15.91 0.36 6.38
N THR A 267 15.99 -0.59 5.45
CA THR A 267 15.09 -1.75 5.42
C THR A 267 15.24 -2.61 6.68
N GLN A 268 16.47 -2.85 7.16
CA GLN A 268 16.69 -3.56 8.42
C GLN A 268 16.15 -2.78 9.63
N SER A 269 16.34 -1.46 9.66
CA SER A 269 15.81 -0.60 10.72
C SER A 269 14.30 -0.69 10.79
N GLU A 270 13.63 -0.65 9.64
CA GLU A 270 12.17 -0.77 9.54
C GLU A 270 11.67 -2.16 10.00
N ILE A 271 12.37 -3.24 9.63
CA ILE A 271 12.04 -4.60 10.06
C ILE A 271 12.21 -4.77 11.58
N MET A 272 13.33 -4.31 12.14
CA MET A 272 13.66 -4.47 13.56
C MET A 272 12.89 -3.50 14.47
N GLY A 273 12.48 -2.35 13.94
CA GLY A 273 11.72 -1.33 14.64
C GLY A 273 10.22 -1.44 14.36
N GLY A 274 9.78 -0.84 13.25
CA GLY A 274 8.37 -0.69 12.89
C GLY A 274 7.61 -2.02 12.84
N VAL A 275 8.12 -2.97 12.04
CA VAL A 275 7.47 -4.27 11.86
C VAL A 275 7.46 -5.09 13.16
N ALA A 276 8.54 -5.10 13.93
CA ALA A 276 8.61 -5.83 15.19
C ALA A 276 7.61 -5.28 16.23
N LEU A 277 7.50 -3.96 16.33
CA LEU A 277 6.50 -3.29 17.16
C LEU A 277 5.08 -3.63 16.69
N PHE A 278 4.82 -3.59 15.39
CA PHE A 278 3.53 -3.97 14.81
C PHE A 278 3.15 -5.43 15.14
N LYS A 279 4.06 -6.39 14.95
CA LYS A 279 3.84 -7.81 15.33
C LYS A 279 3.56 -7.96 16.84
N THR A 280 4.17 -7.12 17.67
CA THR A 280 3.91 -7.09 19.11
C THR A 280 2.51 -6.55 19.42
N MET A 281 2.05 -5.50 18.70
CA MET A 281 0.67 -5.00 18.82
C MET A 281 -0.36 -6.05 18.41
N VAL A 282 -0.11 -6.78 17.33
CA VAL A 282 -0.96 -7.90 16.87
C VAL A 282 -1.09 -8.95 17.97
N LYS A 283 0.03 -9.36 18.57
CA LYS A 283 0.04 -10.35 19.66
C LYS A 283 -0.70 -9.84 20.90
N ASN A 284 -0.42 -8.61 21.33
CA ASN A 284 -1.06 -8.04 22.52
C ASN A 284 -2.58 -7.93 22.34
N TYR A 285 -3.04 -7.51 21.16
CA TYR A 285 -4.47 -7.45 20.88
C TYR A 285 -5.12 -8.84 20.81
N ALA A 286 -4.42 -9.84 20.25
CA ALA A 286 -4.88 -11.23 20.28
C ALA A 286 -5.09 -11.73 21.71
N ASP A 287 -4.11 -11.50 22.59
CA ASP A 287 -4.16 -11.91 23.98
C ASP A 287 -5.28 -11.17 24.74
N GLU A 288 -5.44 -9.87 24.49
CA GLU A 288 -6.54 -9.06 25.05
C GLU A 288 -7.92 -9.59 24.65
N ILE A 289 -8.15 -9.84 23.35
CA ILE A 289 -9.44 -10.35 22.86
C ILE A 289 -9.73 -11.73 23.43
N ARG A 290 -8.74 -12.61 23.54
CA ARG A 290 -8.90 -13.93 24.17
C ARG A 290 -9.24 -13.84 25.65
N GLU A 291 -8.59 -12.96 26.39
CA GLU A 291 -8.91 -12.73 27.80
C GLU A 291 -10.35 -12.24 27.96
N LYS A 292 -10.75 -11.22 27.18
CA LYS A 292 -12.12 -10.69 27.19
C LYS A 292 -13.14 -11.75 26.81
N LYS A 293 -12.89 -12.52 25.77
CA LYS A 293 -13.73 -13.65 25.34
C LYS A 293 -13.87 -14.70 26.44
N GLN A 294 -12.80 -15.00 27.17
CA GLN A 294 -12.86 -15.95 28.29
C GLN A 294 -13.67 -15.41 29.47
N LYS A 295 -13.58 -14.10 29.77
CA LYS A 295 -14.45 -13.43 30.76
C LYS A 295 -15.92 -13.56 30.37
N VAL A 296 -16.26 -13.23 29.12
CA VAL A 296 -17.62 -13.38 28.59
C VAL A 296 -18.11 -14.83 28.66
N LYS A 297 -17.28 -15.82 28.30
CA LYS A 297 -17.64 -17.25 28.42
C LYS A 297 -17.90 -17.71 29.85
N ASN A 298 -17.35 -17.01 30.83
CA ASN A 298 -17.57 -17.23 32.25
C ASN A 298 -18.71 -16.33 32.79
N SER A 299 -19.50 -15.72 31.89
CA SER A 299 -20.58 -14.78 32.19
C SER A 299 -20.12 -13.59 33.04
N GLN A 300 -18.87 -13.16 32.84
CA GLN A 300 -18.34 -11.92 33.40
C GLN A 300 -18.39 -10.82 32.33
N ASP A 301 -18.92 -9.65 32.69
CA ASP A 301 -18.98 -8.54 31.75
C ASP A 301 -17.57 -8.09 31.33
N ALA A 302 -17.40 -7.92 30.02
CA ALA A 302 -16.18 -7.42 29.41
C ALA A 302 -16.55 -6.58 28.20
N ASP A 303 -15.89 -5.44 28.04
CA ASP A 303 -16.05 -4.61 26.85
C ASP A 303 -15.19 -5.15 25.70
N ILE A 304 -15.84 -5.79 24.72
CA ILE A 304 -15.19 -6.32 23.52
C ILE A 304 -14.74 -5.18 22.59
N GLY A 305 -15.37 -4.01 22.66
CA GLY A 305 -15.01 -2.83 21.87
C GLY A 305 -15.09 -3.03 20.36
N TYR A 306 -14.48 -2.09 19.64
CA TYR A 306 -14.25 -2.17 18.19
C TYR A 306 -12.78 -2.50 17.90
N PHE A 307 -12.50 -2.92 16.66
CA PHE A 307 -11.14 -3.16 16.21
C PHE A 307 -10.29 -1.87 16.29
N PRO A 308 -9.11 -1.87 16.94
CA PRO A 308 -8.34 -0.66 17.17
C PRO A 308 -7.91 0.03 15.86
N THR A 309 -8.22 1.31 15.70
CA THR A 309 -7.92 2.07 14.47
C THR A 309 -6.42 2.19 14.21
N ASN A 310 -5.61 2.31 15.26
CA ASN A 310 -4.15 2.32 15.14
C ASN A 310 -3.63 1.00 14.57
N LEU A 311 -4.11 -0.15 15.06
CA LEU A 311 -3.73 -1.46 14.55
C LEU A 311 -4.20 -1.65 13.09
N LEU A 312 -5.41 -1.19 12.76
CA LEU A 312 -5.92 -1.22 11.38
C LEU A 312 -5.06 -0.39 10.42
N ASN A 313 -4.57 0.77 10.84
CA ASN A 313 -3.68 1.59 10.01
C ASN A 313 -2.35 0.89 9.77
N GLN A 314 -1.81 0.19 10.77
CA GLN A 314 -0.58 -0.59 10.63
C GLN A 314 -0.76 -1.81 9.70
N PHE A 315 -1.92 -2.48 9.75
CA PHE A 315 -2.26 -3.51 8.74
C PHE A 315 -2.28 -2.91 7.33
N LYS A 316 -2.91 -1.76 7.12
CA LYS A 316 -2.91 -1.11 5.79
C LYS A 316 -1.50 -0.76 5.29
N GLU A 317 -0.61 -0.41 6.20
CA GLU A 317 0.78 -0.06 5.90
C GLU A 317 1.64 -1.28 5.55
N TYR A 318 1.63 -2.32 6.38
CA TYR A 318 2.55 -3.46 6.22
C TYR A 318 1.94 -4.71 5.56
N ASP A 319 0.62 -4.90 5.65
CA ASP A 319 -0.06 -6.13 5.19
C ASP A 319 -1.55 -5.86 4.87
N PRO A 320 -1.86 -5.10 3.80
CA PRO A 320 -3.22 -4.59 3.54
C PRO A 320 -4.27 -5.68 3.27
N GLU A 321 -3.84 -6.89 2.90
CA GLU A 321 -4.72 -8.06 2.68
C GLU A 321 -4.52 -9.11 3.79
N SER A 322 -4.27 -8.68 5.03
CA SER A 322 -3.86 -9.58 6.10
C SER A 322 -4.91 -10.62 6.50
N THR A 323 -4.55 -11.89 6.39
CA THR A 323 -5.29 -13.00 6.98
C THR A 323 -5.37 -12.89 8.50
N VAL A 324 -4.32 -12.35 9.15
CA VAL A 324 -4.28 -12.20 10.61
C VAL A 324 -5.28 -11.15 11.08
N GLU A 325 -5.43 -10.04 10.35
CA GLU A 325 -6.50 -9.07 10.62
C GLU A 325 -7.88 -9.74 10.57
N LYS A 326 -8.13 -10.55 9.53
CA LYS A 326 -9.40 -11.28 9.39
C LYS A 326 -9.62 -12.24 10.57
N LEU A 327 -8.61 -12.99 10.98
CA LEU A 327 -8.70 -13.93 12.12
C LEU A 327 -8.97 -13.21 13.45
N LEU A 328 -8.31 -12.08 13.70
CA LEU A 328 -8.56 -11.27 14.89
C LEU A 328 -9.98 -10.70 14.92
N LYS A 329 -10.48 -10.22 13.78
CA LYS A 329 -11.87 -9.78 13.65
C LYS A 329 -12.86 -10.92 13.89
N VAL A 330 -12.57 -12.13 13.40
CA VAL A 330 -13.38 -13.32 13.68
C VAL A 330 -13.43 -13.61 15.18
N GLU A 331 -12.30 -13.59 15.89
CA GLU A 331 -12.29 -13.77 17.36
C GLU A 331 -13.08 -12.68 18.09
N MET A 332 -13.00 -11.43 17.63
CA MET A 332 -13.76 -10.30 18.16
C MET A 332 -15.27 -10.50 17.97
N TYR A 333 -15.72 -10.81 16.74
CA TYR A 333 -17.14 -11.05 16.46
C TYR A 333 -17.68 -12.26 17.23
N GLU A 334 -16.92 -13.35 17.32
CA GLU A 334 -17.32 -14.50 18.14
C GLU A 334 -17.55 -14.08 19.60
N ALA A 335 -16.65 -13.26 20.17
CA ALA A 335 -16.81 -12.78 21.54
C ALA A 335 -18.03 -11.86 21.73
N ARG A 336 -18.34 -11.00 20.75
CA ARG A 336 -19.53 -10.12 20.79
C ARG A 336 -20.83 -10.91 20.70
N ILE A 337 -20.92 -11.87 19.79
CA ILE A 337 -22.08 -12.76 19.65
C ILE A 337 -22.33 -13.47 20.98
N ILE A 338 -21.31 -14.11 21.57
CA ILE A 338 -21.44 -14.80 22.86
C ILE A 338 -21.92 -13.82 23.93
N LYS A 339 -21.35 -12.60 23.99
CA LYS A 339 -21.77 -11.60 24.97
C LYS A 339 -23.23 -11.22 24.80
N GLN A 340 -23.68 -10.95 23.58
CA GLN A 340 -25.04 -10.48 23.30
C GLN A 340 -26.09 -11.53 23.63
N VAL A 341 -25.82 -12.82 23.34
CA VAL A 341 -26.80 -13.90 23.55
C VAL A 341 -26.68 -14.58 24.92
N ASP A 342 -25.76 -14.14 25.78
CA ASP A 342 -25.63 -14.65 27.15
C ASP A 342 -26.74 -14.04 28.03
N LEU A 343 -27.59 -14.92 28.59
CA LEU A 343 -28.71 -14.55 29.45
C LEU A 343 -28.28 -13.85 30.75
N GLN A 344 -27.16 -14.26 31.34
CA GLN A 344 -26.66 -13.66 32.60
C GLN A 344 -26.12 -12.25 32.37
N LEU A 345 -25.53 -12.02 31.19
CA LEU A 345 -25.02 -10.71 30.80
C LEU A 345 -26.12 -9.78 30.26
N ASN A 346 -27.21 -10.34 29.74
CA ASN A 346 -28.34 -9.57 29.20
C ASN A 346 -29.65 -10.06 29.84
N PRO A 347 -30.00 -9.56 31.04
CA PRO A 347 -31.25 -9.94 31.70
C PRO A 347 -32.51 -9.68 30.87
N ALA A 348 -32.45 -8.75 29.90
CA ALA A 348 -33.53 -8.51 28.95
C ALA A 348 -33.90 -9.74 28.11
N LEU A 349 -32.98 -10.68 27.91
CA LEU A 349 -33.27 -11.96 27.27
C LEU A 349 -33.98 -12.95 28.21
N MET A 350 -33.83 -12.79 29.53
CA MET A 350 -34.61 -13.59 30.49
C MET A 350 -36.06 -13.12 30.58
N ASP A 351 -36.29 -11.84 30.30
CA ASP A 351 -37.62 -11.25 30.28
C ASP A 351 -38.21 -11.33 28.86
N SER A 352 -38.97 -12.38 28.59
CA SER A 352 -39.71 -12.57 27.32
C SER A 352 -40.69 -11.43 27.01
N SER A 353 -40.94 -10.57 28.00
CA SER A 353 -41.83 -9.43 27.95
C SER A 353 -41.12 -8.16 27.41
N LEU A 354 -39.81 -8.18 27.09
CA LEU A 354 -39.11 -7.02 26.52
C LEU A 354 -38.83 -7.19 25.03
N ILE A 355 -39.87 -7.34 24.21
CA ILE A 355 -39.76 -7.73 22.79
C ILE A 355 -38.82 -6.82 21.99
N GLY A 356 -38.92 -5.50 22.16
CA GLY A 356 -38.04 -4.55 21.46
C GLY A 356 -36.57 -4.70 21.82
N ALA A 357 -36.27 -4.93 23.10
CA ALA A 357 -34.89 -5.13 23.57
C ALA A 357 -34.33 -6.48 23.09
N GLN A 358 -35.15 -7.53 23.04
CA GLN A 358 -34.72 -8.82 22.48
C GLN A 358 -34.39 -8.70 20.99
N LEU A 359 -35.27 -8.04 20.22
CA LEU A 359 -35.05 -7.82 18.79
C LEU A 359 -33.72 -7.09 18.55
N GLU A 360 -33.45 -5.99 19.26
CA GLU A 360 -32.20 -5.23 19.11
C GLU A 360 -30.95 -6.09 19.42
N ILE A 361 -31.01 -6.92 20.47
CA ILE A 361 -29.92 -7.85 20.82
C ILE A 361 -29.70 -8.88 19.71
N TYR A 362 -30.77 -9.50 19.19
CA TYR A 362 -30.67 -10.52 18.15
C TYR A 362 -30.23 -9.94 16.80
N GLU A 363 -30.69 -8.73 16.43
CA GLU A 363 -30.24 -8.01 15.23
C GLU A 363 -28.74 -7.71 15.29
N GLY A 364 -28.25 -7.20 16.42
CA GLY A 364 -26.83 -6.94 16.63
C GLY A 364 -25.97 -8.20 16.51
N ALA A 365 -26.42 -9.29 17.13
CA ALA A 365 -25.73 -10.58 17.06
C ALA A 365 -25.77 -11.18 15.64
N TYR A 366 -26.90 -11.04 14.94
CA TYR A 366 -27.07 -11.52 13.57
C TYR A 366 -26.12 -10.82 12.61
N GLU A 367 -25.98 -9.50 12.72
CA GLU A 367 -25.07 -8.73 11.87
C GLU A 367 -23.59 -9.07 12.16
N ASP A 368 -23.21 -9.22 13.44
CA ASP A 368 -21.87 -9.70 13.81
C ASP A 368 -21.61 -11.13 13.25
N ALA A 369 -22.61 -12.01 13.27
CA ALA A 369 -22.51 -13.37 12.70
C ALA A 369 -22.35 -13.37 11.18
N LYS A 370 -23.06 -12.49 10.45
CA LYS A 370 -22.91 -12.33 9.00
C LYS A 370 -21.52 -11.79 8.62
N ASN A 371 -21.04 -10.79 9.34
CA ASN A 371 -19.71 -10.21 9.12
C ASN A 371 -18.62 -11.25 9.37
N MET A 372 -18.72 -11.99 10.46
CA MET A 372 -17.82 -13.09 10.75
C MET A 372 -17.89 -14.19 9.67
N ASN A 373 -19.08 -14.65 9.27
CA ASN A 373 -19.23 -15.67 8.22
C ASN A 373 -18.56 -15.25 6.91
N THR A 374 -18.74 -13.99 6.50
CA THR A 374 -18.10 -13.41 5.31
C THR A 374 -16.57 -13.46 5.42
N LEU A 375 -16.03 -13.07 6.59
CA LEU A 375 -14.58 -13.10 6.82
C LEU A 375 -14.02 -14.52 6.76
N VAL A 376 -14.61 -15.47 7.49
CA VAL A 376 -14.10 -16.86 7.53
C VAL A 376 -14.20 -17.54 6.17
N GLN A 377 -15.23 -17.26 5.38
CA GLN A 377 -15.34 -17.78 4.00
C GLN A 377 -14.25 -17.22 3.07
N SER A 378 -13.74 -16.02 3.35
CA SER A 378 -12.67 -15.39 2.56
C SER A 378 -11.25 -15.88 2.92
N ILE A 379 -11.11 -16.74 3.94
CA ILE A 379 -9.81 -17.27 4.38
C ILE A 379 -9.59 -18.63 3.71
N THR A 380 -8.53 -18.73 2.90
CA THR A 380 -8.12 -19.99 2.26
C THR A 380 -6.99 -20.68 3.03
N THR A 381 -6.67 -21.92 2.68
CA THR A 381 -5.52 -22.63 3.27
C THR A 381 -4.19 -21.97 2.87
N ASP A 382 -4.08 -21.47 1.65
CA ASP A 382 -2.86 -20.79 1.18
C ASP A 382 -2.63 -19.48 1.93
N ASP A 383 -3.71 -18.75 2.22
CA ASP A 383 -3.67 -17.53 3.04
C ASP A 383 -3.13 -17.79 4.45
N LEU A 384 -3.43 -18.96 5.02
CA LEU A 384 -2.95 -19.36 6.35
C LEU A 384 -1.46 -19.73 6.32
N GLU A 385 -0.98 -20.36 5.25
CA GLU A 385 0.46 -20.66 5.09
C GLU A 385 1.28 -19.38 4.88
N ILE A 386 0.74 -18.41 4.12
CA ILE A 386 1.35 -17.08 3.99
C ILE A 386 1.36 -16.36 5.34
N ALA A 387 0.23 -16.37 6.06
CA ALA A 387 0.12 -15.76 7.38
C ALA A 387 1.08 -16.41 8.38
N LYS A 388 1.27 -17.73 8.31
CA LYS A 388 2.21 -18.46 9.16
C LYS A 388 3.65 -17.99 8.98
N LYS A 389 4.07 -17.71 7.74
CA LYS A 389 5.41 -17.16 7.46
C LYS A 389 5.57 -15.74 7.99
N LYS A 390 4.52 -14.91 7.84
CA LYS A 390 4.54 -13.49 8.26
C LYS A 390 4.42 -13.33 9.79
N TYR A 391 3.60 -14.14 10.45
CA TYR A 391 3.21 -14.00 11.86
C TYR A 391 3.34 -15.32 12.64
N THR A 392 4.48 -16.00 12.52
CA THR A 392 4.75 -17.31 13.13
C THR A 392 4.27 -17.40 14.58
N ASP A 393 4.69 -16.46 15.43
CA ASP A 393 4.37 -16.47 16.87
C ASP A 393 2.86 -16.41 17.14
N TYR A 394 2.13 -15.58 16.41
CA TYR A 394 0.68 -15.45 16.55
C TYR A 394 -0.02 -16.70 16.02
N ILE A 395 0.32 -17.14 14.81
CA ILE A 395 -0.33 -18.29 14.15
C ILE A 395 -0.09 -19.58 14.94
N ASP A 396 1.14 -19.82 15.38
CA ASP A 396 1.48 -21.00 16.18
C ASP A 396 0.78 -20.96 17.54
N SER A 397 0.69 -19.78 18.20
CA SER A 397 -0.09 -19.59 19.43
C SER A 397 -1.60 -19.82 19.20
N PHE A 398 -2.14 -19.29 18.09
CA PHE A 398 -3.55 -19.34 17.76
C PHE A 398 -4.04 -20.77 17.52
N PHE A 399 -3.26 -21.56 16.79
CA PHE A 399 -3.65 -22.92 16.44
C PHE A 399 -3.18 -23.99 17.42
N GLN A 400 -2.59 -23.67 18.58
CA GLN A 400 -2.15 -24.71 19.55
C GLN A 400 -3.27 -25.69 19.94
N LYS A 401 -4.53 -25.24 19.93
CA LYS A 401 -5.70 -26.06 20.24
C LYS A 401 -6.18 -26.92 19.06
N TYR A 402 -5.76 -26.60 17.84
CA TYR A 402 -6.25 -27.20 16.61
C TYR A 402 -5.17 -28.08 15.97
N VAL A 403 -5.58 -29.23 15.42
CA VAL A 403 -4.65 -30.14 14.74
C VAL A 403 -4.04 -29.47 13.51
N THR A 404 -4.82 -28.63 12.82
CA THR A 404 -4.38 -27.82 11.67
C THR A 404 -5.15 -26.50 11.60
N ALA A 405 -4.54 -25.47 10.99
CA ALA A 405 -5.18 -24.19 10.75
C ALA A 405 -6.44 -24.31 9.87
N SER A 406 -6.41 -25.18 8.86
CA SER A 406 -7.58 -25.46 8.01
C SER A 406 -8.74 -26.03 8.81
N LYS A 407 -8.49 -26.88 9.82
CA LYS A 407 -9.56 -27.42 10.67
C LYS A 407 -10.26 -26.32 11.46
N TYR A 408 -9.49 -25.37 12.02
CA TYR A 408 -10.08 -24.21 12.70
C TYR A 408 -11.00 -23.42 11.77
N VAL A 409 -10.54 -23.09 10.57
CA VAL A 409 -11.33 -22.33 9.60
C VAL A 409 -12.61 -23.08 9.25
N THR A 410 -12.54 -24.39 8.97
CA THR A 410 -13.73 -25.21 8.73
C THR A 410 -14.68 -25.21 9.92
N ASP A 411 -14.17 -25.42 11.14
CA ASP A 411 -14.99 -25.41 12.37
C ASP A 411 -15.67 -24.04 12.56
N MET A 412 -14.97 -22.95 12.26
CA MET A 412 -15.52 -21.59 12.31
C MET A 412 -16.51 -21.30 11.19
N GLN A 413 -16.33 -21.84 9.98
CA GLN A 413 -17.32 -21.70 8.90
C GLN A 413 -18.63 -22.39 9.29
N ILE A 414 -18.56 -23.59 9.85
CA ILE A 414 -19.72 -24.33 10.34
C ILE A 414 -20.38 -23.56 11.50
N TRP A 415 -19.57 -23.08 12.46
CA TRP A 415 -20.06 -22.32 13.59
C TRP A 415 -20.76 -21.03 13.15
N ALA A 416 -20.11 -20.23 12.30
CA ALA A 416 -20.64 -18.99 11.76
C ALA A 416 -21.91 -19.22 10.94
N GLY A 417 -21.91 -20.18 10.01
CA GLY A 417 -23.09 -20.50 9.20
C GLY A 417 -24.29 -20.91 10.04
N ARG A 418 -24.09 -21.75 11.07
CA ARG A 418 -25.15 -22.14 12.00
C ARG A 418 -25.70 -20.94 12.78
N HIS A 419 -24.83 -20.02 13.23
CA HIS A 419 -25.28 -18.85 13.99
C HIS A 419 -26.01 -17.85 13.10
N VAL A 420 -25.59 -17.66 11.85
CA VAL A 420 -26.34 -16.85 10.88
C VAL A 420 -27.76 -17.42 10.71
N GLU A 421 -27.92 -18.73 10.52
CA GLU A 421 -29.24 -19.35 10.38
C GLU A 421 -30.08 -19.22 11.65
N TRP A 422 -29.52 -19.58 12.81
CA TRP A 422 -30.24 -19.53 14.09
C TRP A 422 -30.63 -18.10 14.49
N LEU A 423 -29.72 -17.14 14.38
CA LEU A 423 -29.99 -15.74 14.69
C LEU A 423 -30.94 -15.11 13.68
N GLY A 424 -30.83 -15.46 12.39
CA GLY A 424 -31.77 -15.02 11.36
C GLY A 424 -33.21 -15.44 11.68
N ASN A 425 -33.41 -16.73 11.98
CA ASN A 425 -34.72 -17.23 12.41
C ASN A 425 -35.23 -16.55 13.70
N SER A 426 -34.32 -16.19 14.61
CA SER A 426 -34.66 -15.49 15.86
C SER A 426 -35.07 -14.04 15.59
N VAL A 427 -34.35 -13.33 14.71
CA VAL A 427 -34.71 -11.98 14.26
C VAL A 427 -36.07 -12.02 13.57
N GLU A 428 -36.29 -12.92 12.61
CA GLU A 428 -37.59 -13.07 11.94
C GLU A 428 -38.73 -13.32 12.94
N PHE A 429 -38.51 -14.20 13.93
CA PHE A 429 -39.49 -14.47 14.98
C PHE A 429 -39.80 -13.23 15.82
N TRP A 430 -38.79 -12.48 16.26
CA TRP A 430 -38.98 -11.30 17.10
C TRP A 430 -39.50 -10.09 16.32
N GLU A 431 -39.12 -9.93 15.05
CA GLU A 431 -39.71 -8.95 14.14
C GLU A 431 -41.21 -9.23 13.99
N GLU A 432 -41.57 -10.48 13.72
CA GLU A 432 -42.97 -10.89 13.62
C GLU A 432 -43.70 -10.63 14.93
N ARG A 433 -43.16 -11.07 16.07
CA ARG A 433 -43.76 -10.81 17.38
C ARG A 433 -43.90 -9.32 17.69
N ASN A 434 -42.97 -8.48 17.23
CA ASN A 434 -42.97 -7.03 17.44
C ASN A 434 -43.99 -6.29 16.55
N ARG A 435 -44.54 -6.94 15.51
CA ARG A 435 -45.65 -6.41 14.69
C ARG A 435 -47.01 -6.54 15.36
N TRP A 436 -47.15 -7.43 16.35
CA TRP A 436 -48.45 -7.77 16.92
C TRP A 436 -48.57 -7.37 18.40
N GLY A 437 -49.65 -6.68 18.73
CA GLY A 437 -50.18 -6.59 20.08
C GLY A 437 -51.11 -7.77 20.34
N LEU A 438 -51.02 -8.39 21.51
CA LEU A 438 -51.89 -9.49 21.92
C LEU A 438 -52.87 -9.01 22.97
N ASP A 439 -54.11 -9.50 22.91
CA ASP A 439 -55.08 -9.26 23.96
C ASP A 439 -54.68 -10.00 25.24
N ALA A 440 -54.59 -9.29 26.36
CA ALA A 440 -54.20 -9.89 27.64
C ALA A 440 -55.24 -10.89 28.17
N GLU A 441 -56.51 -10.79 27.72
CA GLU A 441 -57.56 -11.72 28.11
C GLU A 441 -57.64 -12.92 27.15
N ASN A 442 -57.16 -12.77 25.91
CA ASN A 442 -57.16 -13.81 24.89
C ASN A 442 -56.00 -13.62 23.88
N GLU A 443 -54.85 -14.24 24.14
CA GLU A 443 -53.65 -14.11 23.31
C GLU A 443 -53.80 -14.61 21.85
N GLU A 444 -54.90 -15.28 21.51
CA GLU A 444 -55.23 -15.62 20.12
C GLU A 444 -55.64 -14.39 19.30
N VAL A 445 -56.12 -13.33 19.96
CA VAL A 445 -56.52 -12.06 19.34
C VAL A 445 -55.28 -11.19 19.14
N ARG A 446 -55.02 -10.85 17.87
CA ARG A 446 -53.83 -10.08 17.45
C ARG A 446 -54.21 -8.75 16.82
N TYR A 447 -53.68 -7.68 17.37
CA TYR A 447 -53.81 -6.32 16.84
C TYR A 447 -52.53 -5.96 16.08
N PRO A 448 -52.61 -5.56 14.80
CA PRO A 448 -51.42 -5.06 14.11
C PRO A 448 -50.94 -3.78 14.78
N LEU A 449 -49.64 -3.59 14.96
CA LEU A 449 -49.08 -2.39 15.60
C LEU A 449 -48.68 -1.32 14.58
N PHE A 450 -48.75 -1.63 13.29
CA PHE A 450 -48.37 -0.74 12.20
C PHE A 450 -49.47 -0.69 11.12
N VAL A 451 -49.62 0.48 10.50
CA VAL A 451 -50.71 0.79 9.55
C VAL A 451 -50.63 -0.03 8.24
N GLN A 452 -49.49 -0.65 7.96
CA GLN A 452 -49.23 -1.40 6.70
C GLN A 452 -49.44 -2.91 6.81
N ASP A 453 -49.74 -3.44 8.01
CA ASP A 453 -49.89 -4.87 8.21
C ASP A 453 -51.30 -5.35 7.80
N ALA A 454 -51.37 -6.39 6.97
CA ALA A 454 -52.61 -6.89 6.37
C ALA A 454 -53.57 -7.54 7.40
N PRO A 455 -54.89 -7.51 7.16
CA PRO A 455 -55.91 -7.85 8.17
C PRO A 455 -56.12 -9.36 8.36
N GLU A 456 -55.06 -10.18 8.33
CA GLU A 456 -55.17 -11.63 8.57
C GLU A 456 -55.76 -11.93 9.96
N SER A 457 -55.58 -11.03 10.92
CA SER A 457 -56.15 -11.14 12.27
C SER A 457 -57.59 -10.66 12.40
N GLY A 458 -58.19 -10.10 11.34
CA GLY A 458 -59.49 -9.43 11.41
C GLY A 458 -59.44 -8.02 12.03
N PHE A 459 -58.26 -7.52 12.41
CA PHE A 459 -58.05 -6.16 12.88
C PHE A 459 -57.20 -5.36 11.88
N MET A 460 -57.48 -4.06 11.78
CA MET A 460 -56.73 -3.11 10.96
C MET A 460 -56.34 -1.91 11.81
N THR A 461 -55.06 -1.56 11.83
CA THR A 461 -54.56 -0.35 12.51
C THR A 461 -54.59 0.84 11.57
N MET A 462 -55.20 1.93 12.01
CA MET A 462 -55.36 3.16 11.25
C MET A 462 -54.36 4.22 11.69
N GLY A 463 -53.98 4.21 12.97
CA GLY A 463 -52.95 5.11 13.48
C GLY A 463 -52.29 4.62 14.77
N VAL A 464 -51.11 5.18 15.03
CA VAL A 464 -50.25 4.86 16.18
C VAL A 464 -49.93 6.17 16.91
N PRO A 465 -50.86 6.69 17.74
CA PRO A 465 -50.70 8.00 18.38
C PRO A 465 -49.54 8.05 19.37
N VAL A 466 -49.19 6.92 19.99
CA VAL A 466 -48.09 6.82 20.95
C VAL A 466 -47.17 5.68 20.56
N LYS A 467 -45.87 5.96 20.42
CA LYS A 467 -44.83 4.95 20.17
C LYS A 467 -43.60 5.25 21.03
N THR A 468 -43.56 4.64 22.20
CA THR A 468 -42.41 4.69 23.11
C THR A 468 -41.84 3.28 23.33
N PRO A 469 -40.64 3.14 23.91
CA PRO A 469 -40.11 1.82 24.26
C PRO A 469 -41.00 1.02 25.22
N ASN A 470 -41.78 1.70 26.05
CA ASN A 470 -42.58 1.09 27.13
C ASN A 470 -44.07 0.97 26.79
N GLU A 471 -44.53 1.69 25.77
CA GLU A 471 -45.95 1.80 25.45
C GLU A 471 -46.14 2.08 23.97
N ILE A 472 -47.03 1.29 23.35
CA ILE A 472 -47.55 1.55 22.01
C ILE A 472 -49.07 1.64 22.12
N VAL A 473 -49.63 2.79 21.74
CA VAL A 473 -51.07 2.94 21.61
C VAL A 473 -51.41 2.89 20.13
N VAL A 474 -52.38 2.06 19.78
CA VAL A 474 -52.93 2.01 18.42
C VAL A 474 -54.43 2.19 18.44
N TYR A 475 -54.96 2.75 17.37
CA TYR A 475 -56.39 2.73 17.11
C TYR A 475 -56.66 2.21 15.71
N GLY A 476 -57.83 1.62 15.52
CA GLY A 476 -58.15 0.89 14.31
C GLY A 476 -59.59 0.40 14.24
N ALA A 477 -59.83 -0.58 13.37
CA ALA A 477 -61.11 -1.24 13.22
C ALA A 477 -60.98 -2.77 13.32
N ASN A 478 -61.97 -3.39 13.95
CA ASN A 478 -62.26 -4.81 13.88
C ASN A 478 -63.18 -5.07 12.69
N LEU A 479 -62.64 -5.72 11.67
CA LEU A 479 -63.33 -6.01 10.42
C LEU A 479 -64.42 -7.08 10.58
N THR A 480 -64.38 -7.84 11.67
CA THR A 480 -65.30 -8.96 11.91
C THR A 480 -66.65 -8.49 12.43
N ASP A 481 -66.65 -7.53 13.35
CA ASP A 481 -67.87 -7.00 13.98
C ASP A 481 -68.18 -5.55 13.58
N GLY A 482 -67.30 -4.90 12.80
CA GLY A 482 -67.49 -3.54 12.33
C GLY A 482 -67.27 -2.47 13.39
N LYS A 483 -66.58 -2.79 14.49
CA LYS A 483 -66.28 -1.82 15.55
C LYS A 483 -64.91 -1.17 15.38
N GLY A 484 -64.76 0.02 15.94
CA GLY A 484 -63.48 0.67 16.13
C GLY A 484 -62.86 0.25 17.46
N TYR A 485 -61.53 0.29 17.55
CA TYR A 485 -60.82 0.03 18.79
C TYR A 485 -59.72 1.04 19.05
N VAL A 486 -59.37 1.18 20.33
CA VAL A 486 -58.13 1.81 20.82
C VAL A 486 -57.54 0.85 21.83
N ALA A 487 -56.26 0.54 21.71
CA ALA A 487 -55.59 -0.34 22.65
C ALA A 487 -54.18 0.18 22.95
N SER A 488 -53.80 0.10 24.23
CA SER A 488 -52.42 0.32 24.68
C SER A 488 -51.74 -1.01 24.93
N PHE A 489 -50.51 -1.12 24.47
CA PHE A 489 -49.67 -2.32 24.58
C PHE A 489 -48.39 -1.99 25.33
N GLY A 490 -48.06 -2.83 26.31
CA GLY A 490 -46.81 -2.72 27.07
C GLY A 490 -45.56 -3.09 26.25
N PRO A 491 -44.38 -3.13 26.91
CA PRO A 491 -43.16 -3.61 26.27
C PRO A 491 -43.25 -5.08 25.83
N ASP A 492 -44.14 -5.84 26.50
CA ASP A 492 -44.47 -7.25 26.28
C ASP A 492 -45.50 -7.46 25.18
N ARG A 493 -45.97 -6.34 24.63
CA ARG A 493 -47.02 -6.28 23.63
C ARG A 493 -48.29 -6.98 24.07
N LEU A 494 -48.52 -7.12 25.38
CA LEU A 494 -49.83 -7.48 25.91
C LEU A 494 -50.64 -6.20 26.10
N SER A 495 -51.94 -6.26 25.79
CA SER A 495 -52.82 -5.11 25.95
C SER A 495 -52.93 -4.75 27.43
N GLN A 496 -52.56 -3.54 27.80
CA GLN A 496 -52.78 -3.02 29.14
C GLN A 496 -54.24 -2.61 29.33
N TRP A 497 -54.83 -2.06 28.28
CA TRP A 497 -56.24 -1.73 28.19
C TRP A 497 -56.67 -1.71 26.72
N LYS A 498 -57.98 -1.91 26.52
CA LYS A 498 -58.64 -1.81 25.21
C LYS A 498 -59.99 -1.12 25.36
N LEU A 499 -60.36 -0.34 24.37
CA LEU A 499 -61.62 0.35 24.24
C LEU A 499 -62.22 0.03 22.87
N GLU A 500 -63.51 -0.28 22.84
CA GLU A 500 -64.26 -0.45 21.60
C GLU A 500 -65.26 0.68 21.43
N PHE A 501 -65.53 1.09 20.20
CA PHE A 501 -66.55 2.07 19.85
C PHE A 501 -67.23 1.70 18.53
N GLU A 502 -68.43 2.20 18.30
CA GLU A 502 -69.18 1.91 17.08
C GLU A 502 -68.62 2.68 15.89
N LEU A 503 -68.43 2.02 14.74
CA LEU A 503 -68.10 2.70 13.49
C LEU A 503 -69.36 2.88 12.62
N PRO A 504 -69.44 3.98 11.88
CA PRO A 504 -70.54 4.23 10.96
C PRO A 504 -70.35 3.43 9.67
N GLY A 505 -70.90 2.21 9.66
CA GLY A 505 -70.95 1.33 8.51
C GLY A 505 -69.94 0.18 8.54
N THR A 506 -70.25 -0.89 7.81
CA THR A 506 -69.47 -2.14 7.78
C THR A 506 -68.44 -2.21 6.66
N ASP A 507 -68.43 -1.25 5.73
CA ASP A 507 -67.52 -1.27 4.57
C ASP A 507 -66.20 -0.57 4.91
N VAL A 508 -65.29 -1.32 5.55
CA VAL A 508 -64.04 -0.84 6.15
C VAL A 508 -62.94 -0.45 5.14
N VAL A 509 -63.28 -0.32 3.85
CA VAL A 509 -62.26 -0.36 2.79
C VAL A 509 -61.47 0.94 2.67
N GLN A 510 -61.96 2.08 3.20
CA GLN A 510 -61.23 3.34 3.12
C GLN A 510 -61.51 4.25 4.33
N TYR A 511 -60.63 4.18 5.32
CA TYR A 511 -60.62 5.10 6.44
C TYR A 511 -59.37 5.96 6.41
N GLU A 512 -59.52 7.25 6.70
CA GLU A 512 -58.42 8.15 7.01
C GLU A 512 -58.49 8.55 8.48
N SER A 513 -57.34 8.73 9.11
CA SER A 513 -57.26 9.07 10.51
C SER A 513 -56.04 9.91 10.83
N ASP A 514 -56.16 10.75 11.85
CA ASP A 514 -55.04 11.47 12.44
C ASP A 514 -55.29 11.70 13.94
N SER A 515 -54.23 12.00 14.68
CA SER A 515 -54.38 12.56 16.02
C SER A 515 -54.87 14.01 15.93
N ILE A 516 -55.66 14.43 16.90
CA ILE A 516 -56.17 15.80 16.97
C ILE A 516 -55.80 16.43 18.31
N PRO A 517 -55.77 17.77 18.39
CA PRO A 517 -55.46 18.46 19.62
C PRO A 517 -56.40 18.00 20.75
N THR A 518 -55.85 17.91 21.95
CA THR A 518 -56.47 17.17 23.03
C THR A 518 -57.25 18.04 24.00
N ILE A 519 -58.35 17.50 24.54
CA ILE A 519 -59.00 18.05 25.74
C ILE A 519 -58.10 17.76 26.94
N GLU A 520 -58.01 18.69 27.90
CA GLU A 520 -57.08 18.61 29.04
C GLU A 520 -56.99 17.19 29.64
N GLY A 521 -55.77 16.61 29.62
CA GLY A 521 -55.49 15.28 30.17
C GLY A 521 -56.01 14.10 29.35
N SER A 522 -56.49 14.32 28.13
CA SER A 522 -57.01 13.29 27.22
C SER A 522 -56.16 13.18 25.96
N GLU A 523 -56.40 12.14 25.18
CA GLU A 523 -55.92 11.99 23.81
C GLU A 523 -57.14 11.85 22.90
N SER A 524 -57.03 12.33 21.67
CA SER A 524 -58.14 12.29 20.73
C SER A 524 -57.65 12.01 19.32
N PHE A 525 -58.45 11.29 18.57
CA PHE A 525 -58.21 10.99 17.16
C PHE A 525 -59.55 10.97 16.43
N TYR A 526 -59.48 10.96 15.10
CA TYR A 526 -60.65 10.73 14.28
C TYR A 526 -60.46 9.56 13.33
N ILE A 527 -61.59 9.01 12.90
CA ILE A 527 -61.71 8.04 11.81
C ILE A 527 -62.75 8.60 10.83
N TYR A 528 -62.32 8.83 9.60
CA TYR A 528 -63.15 9.35 8.51
C TYR A 528 -63.42 8.27 7.47
N ASN A 529 -64.68 7.89 7.28
CA ASN A 529 -65.07 6.93 6.25
C ASN A 529 -65.16 7.64 4.89
N THR A 530 -64.27 7.31 3.95
CA THR A 530 -64.27 7.94 2.61
C THR A 530 -65.16 7.21 1.59
N SER A 531 -65.74 6.05 1.94
CA SER A 531 -66.49 5.19 1.03
C SER A 531 -68.01 5.23 1.22
N ALA A 532 -68.49 5.74 2.36
CA ALA A 532 -69.91 5.81 2.67
C ALA A 532 -70.65 6.88 1.85
N GLU A 533 -71.92 6.63 1.49
CA GLU A 533 -72.80 7.61 0.81
C GLU A 533 -73.00 8.89 1.64
N GLU A 534 -72.87 8.77 2.96
CA GLU A 534 -72.81 9.86 3.94
C GLU A 534 -71.41 9.85 4.54
N ASN A 535 -70.61 10.93 4.39
CA ASN A 535 -69.26 10.94 4.95
C ASN A 535 -69.33 11.00 6.48
N ASN A 536 -69.31 9.82 7.09
CA ASN A 536 -69.41 9.69 8.52
C ASN A 536 -68.01 9.78 9.14
N PHE A 537 -67.94 10.59 10.18
CA PHE A 537 -66.72 10.99 10.86
C PHE A 537 -66.86 10.66 12.33
N VAL A 538 -65.98 9.80 12.86
CA VAL A 538 -65.98 9.44 14.27
C VAL A 538 -64.84 10.16 14.94
N VAL A 539 -65.13 10.89 16.02
CA VAL A 539 -64.11 11.41 16.92
C VAL A 539 -64.17 10.65 18.22
N VAL A 540 -63.03 10.20 18.69
CA VAL A 540 -62.92 9.47 19.95
C VAL A 540 -61.96 10.23 20.85
N SER A 541 -62.41 10.47 22.09
CA SER A 541 -61.58 11.02 23.16
C SER A 541 -61.42 9.99 24.26
N TYR A 542 -60.19 9.74 24.67
CA TYR A 542 -59.86 8.80 25.74
C TYR A 542 -58.84 9.39 26.71
N THR A 543 -58.80 8.89 27.95
CA THR A 543 -57.74 9.21 28.91
C THR A 543 -56.53 8.31 28.68
N PRO A 544 -55.30 8.73 29.04
CA PRO A 544 -54.11 7.86 28.96
C PRO A 544 -54.25 6.52 29.72
N GLN A 545 -55.20 6.40 30.65
CA GLN A 545 -55.50 5.17 31.37
C GLN A 545 -56.49 4.26 30.63
N GLY A 546 -56.86 4.57 29.39
CA GLY A 546 -57.78 3.78 28.60
C GLY A 546 -59.23 3.92 29.00
N GLN A 547 -59.65 5.08 29.51
CA GLN A 547 -61.07 5.36 29.74
C GLN A 547 -61.63 6.19 28.60
N LEU A 548 -62.72 5.73 27.99
CA LEU A 548 -63.45 6.51 26.99
C LEU A 548 -64.09 7.72 27.66
N ASN A 549 -63.68 8.93 27.27
CA ASN A 549 -64.37 10.16 27.70
C ASN A 549 -65.69 10.29 26.95
N TRP A 550 -65.63 10.16 25.63
CA TRP A 550 -66.76 10.17 24.71
C TRP A 550 -66.32 9.69 23.32
N GLY A 551 -67.28 9.21 22.53
CA GLY A 551 -67.11 8.89 21.11
C GLY A 551 -68.30 9.44 20.34
N THR A 552 -68.04 10.27 19.34
CA THR A 552 -69.07 11.05 18.65
C THR A 552 -68.99 10.79 17.16
N THR A 553 -70.08 10.29 16.60
CA THR A 553 -70.24 10.17 15.15
C THR A 553 -70.93 11.42 14.63
N VAL A 554 -70.31 12.06 13.65
CA VAL A 554 -70.82 13.24 12.96
C VAL A 554 -70.90 12.93 11.48
N THR A 555 -72.03 13.22 10.86
CA THR A 555 -72.14 13.19 9.40
C THR A 555 -71.71 14.55 8.86
N ILE A 556 -70.63 14.57 8.09
CA ILE A 556 -70.06 15.81 7.52
C ILE A 556 -70.13 15.78 5.99
N PRO A 557 -70.42 16.92 5.33
CA PRO A 557 -70.51 16.98 3.87
C PRO A 557 -69.16 16.79 3.16
N LYS A 558 -68.04 17.02 3.85
CA LYS A 558 -66.69 16.97 3.29
C LYS A 558 -65.67 16.50 4.33
N LYS A 559 -64.54 15.98 3.84
CA LYS A 559 -63.36 15.66 4.64
C LYS A 559 -62.89 16.90 5.42
N PRO A 560 -62.54 16.77 6.72
CA PRO A 560 -61.93 17.86 7.47
C PRO A 560 -60.60 18.30 6.87
N VAL A 561 -60.32 19.60 6.93
CA VAL A 561 -59.06 20.17 6.44
C VAL A 561 -58.20 20.73 7.57
N ASP A 562 -58.77 21.01 8.74
CA ASP A 562 -58.06 21.52 9.90
C ASP A 562 -58.82 21.23 11.21
N PHE A 563 -58.10 21.22 12.33
CA PHE A 563 -58.61 20.96 13.67
C PHE A 563 -58.08 22.02 14.63
N LYS A 564 -58.99 22.71 15.33
CA LYS A 564 -58.63 23.70 16.34
C LYS A 564 -59.20 23.32 17.69
N PHE A 565 -58.38 23.45 18.72
CA PHE A 565 -58.81 23.25 20.09
C PHE A 565 -58.72 24.56 20.86
N ASP A 566 -59.82 24.91 21.52
CA ASP A 566 -59.90 26.09 22.38
C ASP A 566 -59.70 25.66 23.84
N ASP A 567 -58.53 25.99 24.38
CA ASP A 567 -58.16 25.67 25.77
C ASP A 567 -59.11 26.29 26.82
N LEU A 568 -59.79 27.41 26.50
CA LEU A 568 -60.67 28.09 27.46
C LEU A 568 -62.05 27.40 27.53
N THR A 569 -62.59 27.02 26.39
CA THR A 569 -63.91 26.40 26.30
C THR A 569 -63.85 24.87 26.35
N GLN A 570 -62.66 24.31 26.11
CA GLN A 570 -62.40 22.88 25.95
C GLN A 570 -63.23 22.29 24.81
N GLU A 571 -63.35 23.05 23.71
CA GLU A 571 -64.11 22.66 22.52
C GLU A 571 -63.16 22.37 21.35
N LEU A 572 -63.45 21.28 20.63
CA LEU A 572 -62.77 20.92 19.39
C LEU A 572 -63.60 21.42 18.21
N THR A 573 -63.00 22.29 17.40
CA THR A 573 -63.58 22.77 16.13
C THR A 573 -62.97 22.02 14.97
N ILE A 574 -63.81 21.32 14.20
CA ILE A 574 -63.46 20.58 12.99
C ILE A 574 -63.83 21.43 11.79
N LEU A 575 -62.84 21.88 11.04
CA LEU A 575 -63.03 22.76 9.88
C LEU A 575 -63.12 21.93 8.60
N MET A 576 -64.16 22.16 7.79
CA MET A 576 -64.31 21.52 6.47
C MET A 576 -63.74 22.37 5.33
N TYR A 577 -63.44 23.64 5.62
CA TYR A 577 -62.81 24.59 4.72
C TYR A 577 -61.64 25.27 5.44
N PRO A 578 -60.58 25.67 4.72
CA PRO A 578 -59.59 26.58 5.27
C PRO A 578 -60.30 27.80 5.85
N GLU A 579 -59.83 28.33 6.97
CA GLU A 579 -60.50 29.42 7.69
C GLU A 579 -60.81 30.64 6.80
N GLU A 580 -59.92 30.92 5.85
CA GLU A 580 -60.01 31.99 4.84
C GLU A 580 -61.15 31.77 3.81
N GLN A 581 -61.66 30.55 3.72
CA GLN A 581 -62.66 30.09 2.74
C GLN A 581 -63.95 29.61 3.41
N LEU A 582 -64.13 29.87 4.70
CA LEU A 582 -65.37 29.53 5.39
C LEU A 582 -66.55 30.24 4.69
N PRO A 583 -67.62 29.50 4.34
CA PRO A 583 -68.77 30.10 3.69
C PRO A 583 -69.43 31.11 4.64
N LEU A 584 -69.42 32.39 4.25
CA LEU A 584 -69.98 33.48 5.06
C LEU A 584 -71.52 33.52 5.04
N ASP A 585 -72.16 32.95 4.00
CA ASP A 585 -73.61 33.06 3.73
C ASP A 585 -74.19 31.83 2.98
N SER A 586 -73.67 30.60 3.20
CA SER A 586 -74.24 29.39 2.55
C SER A 586 -74.94 28.48 3.56
N ASP A 587 -75.92 27.70 3.06
CA ASP A 587 -76.54 26.59 3.80
C ASP A 587 -75.56 25.41 4.01
N GLU A 588 -74.29 25.53 3.57
CA GLU A 588 -73.28 24.49 3.73
C GLU A 588 -72.60 24.60 5.09
N LEU A 589 -72.49 23.47 5.79
CA LEU A 589 -71.82 23.37 7.09
C LEU A 589 -70.32 23.70 6.92
N GLY A 590 -69.87 24.82 7.48
CA GLY A 590 -68.47 25.27 7.38
C GLY A 590 -67.54 24.60 8.41
N TYR A 591 -68.07 24.28 9.59
CA TYR A 591 -67.36 23.63 10.68
C TYR A 591 -68.33 22.87 11.60
N VAL A 592 -67.80 21.98 12.43
CA VAL A 592 -68.52 21.30 13.53
C VAL A 592 -67.78 21.57 14.83
N VAL A 593 -68.50 21.85 15.91
CA VAL A 593 -67.91 21.98 17.24
C VAL A 593 -68.31 20.80 18.11
N ILE A 594 -67.33 20.10 18.67
CA ILE A 594 -67.53 19.05 19.67
C ILE A 594 -67.15 19.62 21.03
N ASP A 595 -68.10 19.64 21.96
CA ASP A 595 -67.83 20.07 23.33
C ASP A 595 -67.11 19.00 24.16
N ARG A 596 -66.67 19.36 25.37
CA ARG A 596 -65.98 18.45 26.30
C ARG A 596 -66.75 17.18 26.68
N THR A 597 -68.06 17.13 26.40
CA THR A 597 -68.93 15.97 26.67
C THR A 597 -69.18 15.11 25.43
N GLY A 598 -68.59 15.48 24.29
CA GLY A 598 -68.77 14.79 23.02
C GLY A 598 -70.01 15.24 22.25
N ASN A 599 -70.75 16.26 22.69
CA ASN A 599 -71.90 16.71 21.92
C ASN A 599 -71.43 17.55 20.73
N ALA A 600 -71.77 17.12 19.52
CA ALA A 600 -71.54 17.88 18.29
C ALA A 600 -72.66 18.90 18.07
N ARG A 601 -72.29 20.12 17.67
CA ARG A 601 -73.22 21.20 17.29
C ARG A 601 -72.79 21.94 16.05
#